data_AF-A0A0R1UP00-F1
#
_entry.id   AF-A0A0R1UP00-F1
#
_cell.length_a   1.000
_cell.length_b   1.000
_cell.length_c   1.000
_cell.angle_alpha   90.00
_cell.angle_beta   90.00
_cell.angle_gamma   90.00
#
_symmetry.space_group_name_H-M   'P 1'
#
loop_
_entity.id
_entity.type
_entity.pdbx_description
1 polymer ?
#
loop_
_entity_poly.entity_id
_entity_poly.type
_entity_poly.pdbx_seq_one_letter_code
_entity_poly.pdbx_strand_id
1 'polypeptide(L)'
;MGEMKIVIAPDSFKGSLTAKEVGEAIQVGLKQIWPDAEYVLVPMADGGEGTVQALVDATGGRFITRTVTGPLGLPVAARYGLLGQGQTAVIEMAAASGLPLVPADQLNPLLTTTYGTGELVRDALDQGVREIILGLGGSATNDGGAGLAQALGAHLLDQSGQELPFGGGALGELAQIDVSQLDPRLAEVKIKLASDVTNPLTGPPGA
;
A
#
# COMPACT_ATOMS: atom_id res chain seq x y z
N MET A 1 -43.16 13.07 7.69
CA MET A 1 -42.38 11.86 8.06
C MET A 1 -41.03 12.03 7.41
N GLY A 2 -39.93 11.95 8.16
CA GLY A 2 -38.60 12.16 7.57
C GLY A 2 -38.30 11.06 6.56
N GLU A 3 -37.70 11.42 5.42
CA GLU A 3 -37.17 10.46 4.45
C GLU A 3 -36.26 9.46 5.16
N MET A 4 -36.48 8.17 4.92
CA MET A 4 -35.63 7.11 5.45
C MET A 4 -34.28 7.20 4.74
N LYS A 5 -33.20 7.34 5.51
CA LYS A 5 -31.83 7.34 4.99
C LYS A 5 -31.12 6.05 5.38
N ILE A 6 -30.58 5.34 4.39
CA ILE A 6 -29.87 4.07 4.58
C ILE A 6 -28.42 4.25 4.15
N VAL A 7 -27.50 4.07 5.09
CA VAL A 7 -26.06 4.01 4.83
C VAL A 7 -25.67 2.56 4.60
N ILE A 8 -25.04 2.29 3.45
CA ILE A 8 -24.56 0.96 3.05
C ILE A 8 -23.03 1.04 3.05
N ALA A 9 -22.40 0.47 4.08
CA ALA A 9 -20.96 0.55 4.30
C ALA A 9 -20.28 -0.83 4.37
N PRO A 10 -20.27 -1.61 3.26
CA PRO A 10 -19.72 -2.95 3.24
C PRO A 10 -18.20 -2.94 3.03
N ASP A 11 -17.58 -4.05 3.40
CA ASP A 11 -16.24 -4.44 2.94
C ASP A 11 -16.35 -5.34 1.70
N SER A 12 -15.22 -5.57 1.02
CA SER A 12 -15.10 -6.45 -0.14
C SER A 12 -15.33 -7.93 0.21
N PHE A 13 -15.72 -8.69 -0.80
CA PHE A 13 -15.66 -10.16 -0.75
C PHE A 13 -14.36 -10.58 -1.43
N LYS A 14 -13.32 -10.89 -0.62
CA LYS A 14 -11.96 -11.22 -1.11
C LYS A 14 -12.00 -12.22 -2.27
N GLY A 15 -11.36 -11.85 -3.38
CA GLY A 15 -11.30 -12.65 -4.61
C GLY A 15 -12.61 -12.73 -5.40
N SER A 16 -13.63 -11.93 -5.06
CA SER A 16 -14.95 -11.94 -5.71
C SER A 16 -15.45 -10.54 -6.08
N LEU A 17 -15.96 -9.78 -5.12
CA LEU A 17 -16.59 -8.48 -5.36
C LEU A 17 -15.84 -7.38 -4.60
N THR A 18 -15.65 -6.24 -5.23
CA THR A 18 -15.20 -5.01 -4.57
C THR A 18 -16.24 -4.54 -3.54
N ALA A 19 -15.82 -3.78 -2.53
CA ALA A 19 -16.74 -3.18 -1.55
C ALA A 19 -17.86 -2.36 -2.22
N LYS A 20 -17.53 -1.69 -3.33
CA LYS A 20 -18.51 -0.94 -4.13
C LYS A 20 -19.57 -1.86 -4.76
N GLU A 21 -19.15 -2.94 -5.42
CA GLU A 21 -20.08 -3.90 -6.04
C GLU A 21 -20.97 -4.58 -5.00
N VAL A 22 -20.44 -4.90 -3.82
CA VAL A 22 -21.24 -5.40 -2.69
C VAL A 22 -22.29 -4.37 -2.28
N GLY A 23 -21.89 -3.11 -2.15
CA GLY A 23 -22.80 -2.02 -1.78
C GLY A 23 -23.91 -1.80 -2.80
N GLU A 24 -23.57 -1.80 -4.08
CA GLU A 24 -24.51 -1.68 -5.20
C GLU A 24 -25.51 -2.84 -5.22
N ALA A 25 -25.04 -4.07 -4.99
CA ALA A 25 -25.91 -5.25 -4.91
C ALA A 25 -26.89 -5.16 -3.73
N ILE A 26 -26.43 -4.73 -2.55
CA ILE A 26 -27.29 -4.49 -1.38
C ILE A 26 -28.33 -3.41 -1.69
N GLN A 27 -27.91 -2.30 -2.31
CA GLN A 27 -28.81 -1.21 -2.68
C GLN A 27 -29.91 -1.69 -3.64
N VAL A 28 -29.55 -2.49 -4.66
CA VAL A 28 -30.52 -3.06 -5.61
C VAL A 28 -31.57 -3.90 -4.89
N GLY A 29 -31.17 -4.73 -3.92
CA GLY A 29 -32.11 -5.51 -3.11
C GLY A 29 -33.02 -4.64 -2.26
N LEU A 30 -32.46 -3.64 -1.56
CA LEU A 30 -33.22 -2.76 -0.68
C LEU A 30 -34.23 -1.88 -1.44
N LYS A 31 -33.89 -1.42 -2.65
CA LYS A 31 -34.78 -0.61 -3.50
C LYS A 31 -36.05 -1.33 -3.92
N GLN A 32 -36.08 -2.66 -3.89
CA GLN A 32 -37.28 -3.44 -4.17
C GLN A 32 -38.36 -3.28 -3.08
N ILE A 33 -37.94 -2.95 -1.85
CA ILE A 33 -38.81 -2.81 -0.67
C ILE A 33 -39.03 -1.34 -0.30
N TRP A 34 -37.97 -0.52 -0.38
CA TRP A 34 -37.99 0.89 0.01
C TRP A 34 -37.50 1.80 -1.13
N PRO A 35 -38.24 1.90 -2.25
CA PRO A 35 -37.78 2.62 -3.45
C PRO A 35 -37.46 4.10 -3.22
N ASP A 36 -38.17 4.74 -2.27
CA ASP A 36 -38.07 6.17 -1.98
C ASP A 36 -37.07 6.51 -0.85
N ALA A 37 -36.32 5.53 -0.34
CA ALA A 37 -35.28 5.79 0.66
C ALA A 37 -34.08 6.53 0.03
N GLU A 38 -33.45 7.42 0.79
CA GLU A 38 -32.15 7.98 0.43
C GLU A 38 -31.06 6.93 0.71
N TYR A 39 -30.26 6.60 -0.29
CA TYR A 39 -29.18 5.61 -0.17
C TYR A 39 -27.83 6.27 -0.25
N VAL A 40 -26.98 6.03 0.74
CA VAL A 40 -25.59 6.49 0.76
C VAL A 40 -24.67 5.27 0.78
N LEU A 41 -23.94 5.06 -0.33
CA LEU A 41 -22.92 4.02 -0.45
C LEU A 41 -21.60 4.55 0.11
N VAL A 42 -21.01 3.81 1.05
CA VAL A 42 -19.71 4.14 1.66
C VAL A 42 -18.84 2.88 1.61
N PRO A 43 -18.22 2.53 0.47
CA PRO A 43 -17.33 1.38 0.38
C PRO A 43 -16.22 1.47 1.43
N MET A 44 -16.05 0.43 2.23
CA MET A 44 -15.06 0.36 3.31
C MET A 44 -13.87 -0.51 2.91
N ALA A 45 -12.77 -0.34 3.63
CA ALA A 45 -11.61 -1.21 3.59
C ALA A 45 -10.87 -1.16 4.94
N ASP A 46 -10.08 -2.20 5.23
CA ASP A 46 -9.35 -2.38 6.50
C ASP A 46 -7.87 -2.00 6.43
N GLY A 47 -7.37 -1.55 5.28
CA GLY A 47 -5.95 -1.25 5.05
C GLY A 47 -5.20 -2.32 4.26
N GLY A 48 -5.84 -3.46 4.00
CA GLY A 48 -5.35 -4.51 3.12
C GLY A 48 -5.69 -4.28 1.64
N GLU A 49 -5.75 -5.39 0.89
CA GLU A 49 -6.08 -5.42 -0.53
C GLU A 49 -7.42 -4.71 -0.81
N GLY A 50 -7.43 -3.80 -1.78
CA GLY A 50 -8.64 -3.10 -2.22
C GLY A 50 -8.93 -1.78 -1.49
N THR A 51 -8.09 -1.40 -0.52
CA THR A 51 -8.15 -0.10 0.17
C THR A 51 -8.02 1.08 -0.78
N VAL A 52 -7.08 1.03 -1.72
CA VAL A 52 -6.89 2.10 -2.72
C VAL A 52 -8.15 2.23 -3.58
N GLN A 53 -8.74 1.11 -4.01
CA GLN A 53 -9.95 1.11 -4.82
C GLN A 53 -11.14 1.73 -4.06
N ALA A 54 -11.39 1.26 -2.83
CA ALA A 54 -12.48 1.76 -2.00
C ALA A 54 -12.37 3.26 -1.73
N LEU A 55 -11.16 3.76 -1.39
CA LEU A 55 -10.96 5.17 -1.09
C LEU A 55 -11.03 6.06 -2.35
N VAL A 56 -10.53 5.59 -3.50
CA VAL A 56 -10.70 6.32 -4.76
C VAL A 56 -12.18 6.41 -5.15
N ASP A 57 -12.92 5.31 -5.08
CA ASP A 57 -14.35 5.27 -5.38
C ASP A 57 -15.17 6.17 -4.44
N ALA A 58 -14.85 6.15 -3.14
CA ALA A 58 -15.57 6.94 -2.14
C ALA A 58 -15.30 8.45 -2.23
N THR A 59 -14.15 8.87 -2.77
CA THR A 59 -13.74 10.28 -2.77
C THR A 59 -13.75 10.93 -4.15
N GLY A 60 -14.06 10.17 -5.21
CA GLY A 60 -13.88 10.64 -6.59
C GLY A 60 -12.42 10.93 -6.92
N GLY A 61 -11.50 10.21 -6.27
CA GLY A 61 -10.07 10.29 -6.53
C GLY A 61 -9.69 9.78 -7.92
N ARG A 62 -8.39 9.68 -8.18
CA ARG A 62 -7.87 9.08 -9.43
C ARG A 62 -6.74 8.12 -9.15
N PHE A 63 -6.58 7.14 -10.03
CA PHE A 63 -5.43 6.25 -9.99
C PHE A 63 -4.22 6.85 -10.72
N ILE A 64 -3.03 6.50 -10.24
CA ILE A 64 -1.76 6.68 -10.95
C ILE A 64 -1.10 5.32 -11.08
N THR A 65 -0.64 5.00 -12.29
CA THR A 65 0.12 3.78 -12.58
C THR A 65 1.57 4.15 -12.89
N ARG A 66 2.50 3.38 -12.32
CA ARG A 66 3.94 3.47 -12.56
C ARG A 66 4.54 2.10 -12.75
N THR A 67 5.53 2.02 -13.63
CA THR A 67 6.42 0.86 -13.68
C THR A 67 7.46 1.04 -12.60
N VAL A 68 7.51 0.11 -11.65
CA VAL A 68 8.42 0.11 -10.49
C VAL A 68 9.12 -1.23 -10.38
N THR A 69 10.11 -1.31 -9.51
CA THR A 69 10.87 -2.52 -9.20
C THR A 69 10.02 -3.49 -8.39
N GLY A 70 9.66 -4.61 -8.99
CA GLY A 70 8.92 -5.69 -8.33
C GLY A 70 9.74 -6.39 -7.25
N PRO A 71 9.12 -7.30 -6.48
CA PRO A 71 9.78 -7.97 -5.37
C PRO A 71 11.01 -8.78 -5.80
N LEU A 72 11.06 -9.32 -7.03
CA LEU A 72 12.22 -10.06 -7.55
C LEU A 72 13.23 -9.16 -8.31
N GLY A 73 13.13 -7.84 -8.17
CA GLY A 73 13.97 -6.87 -8.91
C GLY A 73 13.55 -6.65 -10.37
N LEU A 74 12.51 -7.33 -10.85
CA LEU A 74 11.97 -7.18 -12.20
C LEU A 74 10.90 -6.10 -12.26
N PRO A 75 10.79 -5.32 -13.36
CA PRO A 75 9.78 -4.28 -13.47
C PRO A 75 8.33 -4.82 -13.40
N VAL A 76 7.48 -4.14 -12.63
CA VAL A 76 6.04 -4.41 -12.50
C VAL A 76 5.23 -3.12 -12.67
N ALA A 77 4.04 -3.21 -13.23
CA ALA A 77 3.10 -2.09 -13.27
C ALA A 77 2.32 -2.02 -11.95
N ALA A 78 2.65 -1.05 -11.12
CA ALA A 78 1.99 -0.82 -9.83
C ALA A 78 1.09 0.41 -9.88
N ARG A 79 0.04 0.42 -9.06
CA ARG A 79 -0.99 1.46 -9.06
C ARG A 79 -1.25 1.96 -7.64
N TYR A 80 -1.42 3.27 -7.49
CA TYR A 80 -1.83 3.91 -6.25
C TYR A 80 -2.92 4.96 -6.51
N GLY A 81 -3.54 5.48 -5.46
CA GLY A 81 -4.64 6.45 -5.54
C GLY A 81 -4.21 7.85 -5.10
N LEU A 82 -4.71 8.88 -5.77
CA LEU A 82 -4.68 10.27 -5.31
C LEU A 82 -6.08 10.74 -4.98
N LEU A 83 -6.24 11.25 -3.76
CA LEU A 83 -7.52 11.71 -3.20
C LEU A 83 -7.48 13.21 -2.93
N GLY A 84 -8.65 13.80 -2.65
CA GLY A 84 -8.75 15.17 -2.13
C GLY A 84 -8.09 16.23 -3.02
N GLN A 85 -8.28 16.13 -4.34
CA GLN A 85 -7.63 16.97 -5.36
C GLN A 85 -6.09 16.85 -5.37
N GLY A 86 -5.55 15.67 -5.03
CA GLY A 86 -4.12 15.38 -5.04
C GLY A 86 -3.39 15.71 -3.73
N GLN A 87 -4.11 15.91 -2.63
CA GLN A 87 -3.50 16.19 -1.33
C GLN A 87 -3.06 14.93 -0.58
N THR A 88 -3.69 13.78 -0.86
CA THR A 88 -3.41 12.52 -0.16
C THR A 88 -3.13 11.42 -1.18
N ALA A 89 -2.02 10.71 -1.02
CA ALA A 89 -1.79 9.45 -1.71
C ALA A 89 -2.23 8.27 -0.84
N VAL A 90 -2.82 7.25 -1.46
CA VAL A 90 -3.07 5.95 -0.84
C VAL A 90 -2.33 4.89 -1.64
N ILE A 91 -1.44 4.18 -0.97
CA ILE A 91 -0.56 3.18 -1.56
C ILE A 91 -0.80 1.85 -0.84
N GLU A 92 -0.95 0.77 -1.59
CA GLU A 92 -0.85 -0.59 -1.07
C GLU A 92 0.53 -1.13 -1.46
N MET A 93 1.35 -1.50 -0.48
CA MET A 93 2.71 -1.99 -0.76
C MET A 93 2.69 -3.26 -1.63
N ALA A 94 1.63 -4.07 -1.49
CA ALA A 94 1.44 -5.28 -2.28
C ALA A 94 1.38 -5.03 -3.79
N ALA A 95 1.01 -3.82 -4.24
CA ALA A 95 0.99 -3.46 -5.65
C ALA A 95 2.39 -3.42 -6.29
N ALA A 96 3.44 -3.19 -5.49
CA ALA A 96 4.83 -3.16 -5.94
C ALA A 96 5.67 -4.30 -5.37
N SER A 97 5.36 -4.77 -4.16
CA SER A 97 6.19 -5.68 -3.36
C SER A 97 5.39 -6.85 -2.76
N GLY A 98 4.24 -7.19 -3.34
CA GLY A 98 3.30 -8.17 -2.79
C GLY A 98 3.47 -9.62 -3.24
N LEU A 99 2.92 -10.54 -2.47
CA LEU A 99 2.86 -11.99 -2.76
C LEU A 99 2.29 -12.33 -4.14
N PRO A 100 1.21 -11.66 -4.64
CA PRO A 100 0.65 -11.97 -5.95
C PRO A 100 1.60 -11.73 -7.13
N LEU A 101 2.69 -10.97 -6.92
CA LEU A 101 3.70 -10.66 -7.94
C LEU A 101 4.81 -11.71 -8.03
N VAL A 102 4.84 -12.67 -7.10
CA VAL A 102 5.89 -13.70 -7.04
C VAL A 102 5.29 -15.07 -7.39
N PRO A 103 5.77 -15.73 -8.46
CA PRO A 103 5.41 -17.12 -8.74
C PRO A 103 5.69 -18.03 -7.54
N ALA A 104 4.82 -19.01 -7.30
CA ALA A 104 4.92 -19.88 -6.11
C ALA A 104 6.26 -20.63 -6.01
N ASP A 105 6.86 -20.98 -7.14
CA ASP A 105 8.17 -21.65 -7.25
C ASP A 105 9.37 -20.71 -7.08
N GLN A 106 9.13 -19.39 -6.97
CA GLN A 106 10.15 -18.35 -6.81
C GLN A 106 10.04 -17.60 -5.48
N LEU A 107 9.16 -18.03 -4.58
CA LEU A 107 9.02 -17.44 -3.24
C LEU A 107 10.30 -17.64 -2.43
N ASN A 108 11.06 -16.56 -2.25
CA ASN A 108 12.25 -16.56 -1.41
C ASN A 108 12.40 -15.20 -0.68
N PRO A 109 12.03 -15.12 0.62
CA PRO A 109 12.06 -13.87 1.37
C PRO A 109 13.47 -13.29 1.58
N LEU A 110 14.53 -14.08 1.34
CA LEU A 110 15.91 -13.60 1.40
C LEU A 110 16.28 -12.71 0.19
N LEU A 111 15.57 -12.86 -0.92
CA LEU A 111 15.86 -12.15 -2.18
C LEU A 111 14.88 -11.01 -2.46
N THR A 112 13.68 -11.07 -1.89
CA THR A 112 12.61 -10.14 -2.26
C THR A 112 12.80 -8.75 -1.67
N THR A 113 12.54 -7.71 -2.46
CA THR A 113 12.80 -6.31 -2.10
C THR A 113 11.55 -5.43 -2.04
N THR A 114 11.57 -4.47 -1.11
CA THR A 114 10.57 -3.40 -0.99
C THR A 114 10.86 -2.17 -1.86
N TYR A 115 11.89 -2.21 -2.70
CA TYR A 115 12.33 -1.05 -3.49
C TYR A 115 11.21 -0.36 -4.28
N GLY A 116 10.37 -1.13 -4.98
CA GLY A 116 9.25 -0.55 -5.73
C GLY A 116 8.20 0.15 -4.87
N THR A 117 8.03 -0.25 -3.60
CA THR A 117 7.18 0.48 -2.67
C THR A 117 7.76 1.87 -2.39
N GLY A 118 9.08 1.99 -2.21
CA GLY A 118 9.74 3.28 -2.07
C GLY A 118 9.66 4.13 -3.34
N GLU A 119 9.71 3.52 -4.53
CA GLU A 119 9.47 4.24 -5.81
C GLU A 119 8.05 4.81 -5.90
N LEU A 120 7.03 4.09 -5.43
CA LEU A 120 5.66 4.62 -5.35
C LEU A 120 5.54 5.77 -4.35
N VAL A 121 6.19 5.66 -3.19
CA VAL A 121 6.24 6.76 -2.21
C VAL A 121 6.92 7.98 -2.83
N ARG A 122 8.03 7.79 -3.53
CA ARG A 122 8.74 8.88 -4.22
C ARG A 122 7.87 9.55 -5.29
N ASP A 123 7.21 8.77 -6.14
CA ASP A 123 6.29 9.33 -7.16
C ASP A 123 5.13 10.09 -6.49
N ALA A 124 4.59 9.60 -5.37
CA ALA A 124 3.57 10.32 -4.61
C ALA A 124 4.10 11.66 -4.04
N LEU A 125 5.33 11.69 -3.53
CA LEU A 125 5.99 12.94 -3.12
C LEU A 125 6.17 13.90 -4.30
N ASP A 126 6.47 13.38 -5.50
CA ASP A 126 6.58 14.18 -6.73
C ASP A 126 5.23 14.77 -7.17
N GLN A 127 4.11 14.15 -6.77
CA GLN A 127 2.77 14.74 -6.95
C GLN A 127 2.49 15.87 -5.93
N GLY A 128 3.38 16.13 -4.97
CA GLY A 128 3.22 17.19 -3.97
C GLY A 128 2.18 16.89 -2.90
N VAL A 129 1.92 15.61 -2.62
CA VAL A 129 0.98 15.20 -1.57
C VAL A 129 1.46 15.65 -0.19
N ARG A 130 0.51 15.90 0.71
CA ARG A 130 0.78 16.27 2.11
C ARG A 130 0.58 15.10 3.07
N GLU A 131 -0.13 14.07 2.62
CA GLU A 131 -0.39 12.86 3.39
C GLU A 131 -0.24 11.61 2.51
N ILE A 132 0.34 10.56 3.07
CA ILE A 132 0.44 9.23 2.47
C ILE A 132 -0.22 8.26 3.44
N ILE A 133 -1.19 7.50 2.95
CA ILE A 133 -1.76 6.33 3.63
C ILE A 133 -1.14 5.10 2.98
N LEU A 134 -0.37 4.32 3.73
CA LEU A 134 0.33 3.14 3.24
C LEU A 134 -0.23 1.88 3.90
N GLY A 135 -0.89 1.04 3.09
CA GLY A 135 -1.31 -0.31 3.46
C GLY A 135 -0.14 -1.29 3.35
N LEU A 136 0.12 -2.02 4.45
CA LEU A 136 1.30 -2.90 4.57
C LEU A 136 1.00 -4.38 4.32
N GLY A 137 -0.27 -4.77 4.21
CA GLY A 137 -0.67 -6.17 4.06
C GLY A 137 -0.22 -6.80 2.74
N GLY A 138 -0.05 -8.13 2.73
CA GLY A 138 0.17 -8.92 1.52
C GLY A 138 1.61 -8.88 0.95
N SER A 139 2.60 -8.49 1.75
CA SER A 139 4.01 -8.39 1.33
C SER A 139 4.66 -9.73 0.97
N ALA A 140 5.48 -9.76 -0.09
CA ALA A 140 6.35 -10.89 -0.44
C ALA A 140 7.74 -10.82 0.21
N THR A 141 8.00 -9.77 0.99
CA THR A 141 9.33 -9.30 1.39
C THR A 141 9.61 -9.57 2.86
N ASN A 142 10.86 -9.90 3.19
CA ASN A 142 11.37 -9.88 4.57
C ASN A 142 12.70 -9.11 4.65
N ASP A 143 12.78 -7.96 3.98
CA ASP A 143 13.96 -7.11 3.89
C ASP A 143 13.96 -5.97 4.93
N GLY A 144 13.07 -6.02 5.93
CA GLY A 144 12.95 -4.98 6.95
C GLY A 144 12.64 -3.58 6.42
N GLY A 145 12.16 -3.45 5.17
CA GLY A 145 11.96 -2.15 4.52
C GLY A 145 13.25 -1.53 3.96
N ALA A 146 14.34 -2.29 3.86
CA ALA A 146 15.63 -1.82 3.34
C ALA A 146 15.53 -1.31 1.91
N GLY A 147 14.85 -2.05 1.03
CA GLY A 147 14.64 -1.61 -0.36
C GLY A 147 13.87 -0.29 -0.44
N LEU A 148 12.80 -0.13 0.34
CA LEU A 148 12.05 1.12 0.46
C LEU A 148 12.97 2.25 0.95
N ALA A 149 13.77 1.97 1.97
CA ALA A 149 14.92 2.75 2.45
C ALA A 149 15.75 3.38 1.32
N GLN A 150 16.37 2.47 0.56
CA GLN A 150 17.27 2.78 -0.55
C GLN A 150 16.55 3.54 -1.67
N ALA A 151 15.32 3.15 -1.97
CA ALA A 151 14.44 3.82 -2.92
C ALA A 151 13.95 5.20 -2.45
N LEU A 152 14.32 5.65 -1.26
CA LEU A 152 14.07 7.01 -0.78
C LEU A 152 15.35 7.78 -0.45
N GLY A 153 16.51 7.21 -0.78
CA GLY A 153 17.82 7.88 -0.67
C GLY A 153 18.63 7.51 0.57
N ALA A 154 18.20 6.51 1.36
CA ALA A 154 19.10 5.93 2.36
C ALA A 154 20.17 5.06 1.70
N HIS A 155 21.39 5.13 2.21
CA HIS A 155 22.50 4.29 1.82
C HIS A 155 22.71 3.23 2.91
N LEU A 156 22.61 1.95 2.54
CA LEU A 156 22.77 0.81 3.46
C LEU A 156 24.06 0.12 3.08
N LEU A 157 25.08 0.24 3.92
CA LEU A 157 26.45 -0.07 3.56
C LEU A 157 27.01 -1.26 4.34
N ASP A 158 27.81 -2.08 3.67
CA ASP A 158 28.60 -3.14 4.28
C ASP A 158 29.88 -2.61 4.97
N GLN A 159 30.69 -3.51 5.53
CA GLN A 159 31.95 -3.15 6.22
C GLN A 159 33.00 -2.50 5.31
N SER A 160 32.88 -2.69 4.00
CA SER A 160 33.76 -2.10 2.99
C SER A 160 33.25 -0.75 2.45
N GLY A 161 32.07 -0.31 2.91
CA GLY A 161 31.42 0.91 2.45
C GLY A 161 30.71 0.77 1.11
N GLN A 162 30.39 -0.46 0.68
CA GLN A 162 29.61 -0.73 -0.54
C GLN A 162 28.12 -0.87 -0.22
N GLU A 163 27.26 -0.48 -1.16
CA GLU A 163 25.82 -0.67 -1.04
C GLU A 163 25.45 -2.14 -0.90
N LEU A 164 24.55 -2.42 0.05
CA LEU A 164 23.94 -3.73 0.15
C LEU A 164 23.06 -4.01 -1.06
N PRO A 165 23.11 -5.24 -1.60
CA PRO A 165 22.16 -5.68 -2.60
C PRO A 165 20.75 -5.80 -2.00
N PHE A 166 19.78 -6.00 -2.89
CA PHE A 166 18.38 -6.22 -2.52
C PHE A 166 18.16 -7.51 -1.72
N GLY A 167 17.10 -7.49 -0.89
CA GLY A 167 16.59 -8.66 -0.18
C GLY A 167 17.06 -8.77 1.27
N GLY A 168 16.27 -9.45 2.10
CA GLY A 168 16.56 -9.60 3.53
C GLY A 168 17.81 -10.42 3.83
N GLY A 169 18.27 -11.26 2.90
CA GLY A 169 19.49 -12.03 3.06
C GLY A 169 20.75 -11.16 3.16
N ALA A 170 20.74 -9.98 2.53
CA ALA A 170 21.87 -9.05 2.56
C ALA A 170 22.01 -8.32 3.91
N LEU A 171 20.95 -8.27 4.72
CA LEU A 171 20.95 -7.51 5.98
C LEU A 171 21.94 -8.03 7.02
N GLY A 172 22.39 -9.28 6.91
CA GLY A 172 23.45 -9.83 7.76
C GLY A 172 24.80 -9.14 7.58
N GLU A 173 25.01 -8.45 6.45
CA GLU A 173 26.24 -7.75 6.11
C GLU A 173 26.18 -6.24 6.42
N LEU A 174 25.02 -5.73 6.88
CA LEU A 174 24.81 -4.32 7.18
C LEU A 174 25.74 -3.84 8.30
N ALA A 175 26.57 -2.84 7.98
CA ALA A 175 27.50 -2.21 8.93
C ALA A 175 27.13 -0.76 9.23
N GLN A 176 26.60 -0.03 8.25
CA GLN A 176 26.26 1.39 8.40
C GLN A 176 24.99 1.75 7.65
N ILE A 177 24.17 2.63 8.25
CA ILE A 177 23.03 3.29 7.60
C ILE A 177 23.36 4.77 7.51
N ASP A 178 23.42 5.31 6.29
CA ASP A 178 23.54 6.75 6.05
C ASP A 178 22.23 7.30 5.44
N VAL A 179 21.64 8.27 6.13
CA VAL A 179 20.37 8.91 5.75
C VAL A 179 20.57 10.36 5.30
N SER A 180 21.81 10.79 5.05
CA SER A 180 22.13 12.16 4.65
C SER A 180 21.52 12.57 3.31
N GLN A 181 21.21 11.60 2.44
CA GLN A 181 20.56 11.78 1.15
C GLN A 181 19.09 11.32 1.13
N LEU A 182 18.51 11.02 2.29
CA LEU A 182 17.10 10.65 2.40
C LEU A 182 16.22 11.80 1.91
N ASP A 183 15.17 11.49 1.15
CA ASP A 183 14.28 12.49 0.55
C ASP A 183 13.73 13.45 1.63
N PRO A 184 14.11 14.75 1.60
CA PRO A 184 13.81 15.66 2.69
C PRO A 184 12.30 15.91 2.87
N ARG A 185 11.49 15.65 1.83
CA ARG A 185 10.03 15.79 1.88
C ARG A 185 9.40 14.80 2.86
N LEU A 186 10.09 13.71 3.20
CA LEU A 186 9.65 12.74 4.22
C LEU A 186 9.52 13.36 5.61
N ALA A 187 10.25 14.44 5.91
CA ALA A 187 10.12 15.16 7.18
C ALA A 187 8.85 16.03 7.25
N GLU A 188 8.26 16.37 6.10
CA GLU A 188 7.12 17.27 6.00
C GLU A 188 5.80 16.53 5.75
N VAL A 189 5.85 15.45 4.98
CA VAL A 189 4.66 14.66 4.66
C VAL A 189 4.19 13.86 5.88
N LYS A 190 2.88 13.79 6.07
CA LYS A 190 2.29 12.91 7.07
C LYS A 190 2.16 11.50 6.51
N ILE A 191 2.82 10.52 7.12
CA ILE A 191 2.69 9.11 6.73
C ILE A 191 1.83 8.37 7.77
N LYS A 192 0.73 7.77 7.32
CA LYS A 192 -0.11 6.87 8.10
C LYS A 192 0.06 5.45 7.60
N LEU A 193 0.41 4.54 8.50
CA LEU A 193 0.50 3.12 8.20
C LEU A 193 -0.82 2.44 8.60
N ALA A 194 -1.41 1.70 7.67
CA ALA A 194 -2.51 0.80 7.99
C ALA A 194 -1.94 -0.56 8.36
N SER A 195 -2.02 -0.91 9.65
CA SER A 195 -1.56 -2.16 10.23
C SER A 195 -2.58 -2.64 11.25
N ASP A 196 -2.89 -3.93 11.18
CA ASP A 196 -3.86 -4.64 12.02
C ASP A 196 -3.18 -5.58 13.04
N VAL A 197 -1.84 -5.58 13.07
CA VAL A 197 -1.03 -6.45 13.93
C VAL A 197 -0.18 -5.65 14.92
N THR A 198 0.22 -6.31 16.01
CA THR A 198 1.09 -5.74 17.06
C THR A 198 2.44 -6.44 17.16
N ASN A 199 2.75 -7.29 16.19
CA ASN A 199 4.00 -8.06 16.11
C ASN A 199 5.22 -7.12 16.09
N PRO A 200 6.26 -7.37 16.90
CA PRO A 200 7.50 -6.60 16.88
C PRO A 200 8.35 -6.95 15.65
N LEU A 201 9.45 -6.21 15.44
CA LEU A 201 10.38 -6.49 14.36
C LEU A 201 11.10 -7.86 14.52
N THR A 202 11.42 -8.28 15.75
CA THR A 202 12.19 -9.50 16.01
C THR A 202 11.65 -10.30 17.20
N GLY A 203 12.11 -11.54 17.35
CA GLY A 203 11.72 -12.47 18.42
C GLY A 203 10.70 -13.52 17.97
N PRO A 204 10.24 -14.41 18.86
CA PRO A 204 9.31 -15.48 18.50
C PRO A 204 7.99 -15.01 17.86
N PRO A 205 7.37 -13.88 18.26
CA PRO A 205 6.23 -13.32 17.55
C PRO A 205 6.63 -12.25 16.52
N GLY A 206 7.91 -12.17 16.14
CA GLY A 206 8.43 -11.16 15.23
C GLY A 206 7.97 -11.34 13.78
N ALA A 207 8.41 -10.42 12.92
CA ALA A 207 8.25 -10.50 11.48
C ALA A 207 8.96 -11.72 10.87
#